data_AF-A0A1Z4QEU0-F1
#
_entry.id   AF-A0A1Z4QEU0-F1
#
_cell.length_a   1.000
_cell.length_b   1.000
_cell.length_c   1.000
_cell.angle_alpha   90.00
_cell.angle_beta   90.00
_cell.angle_gamma   90.00
#
_symmetry.space_group_name_H-M   'P 1'
#
loop_
_entity.id
_entity.type
_entity.pdbx_description
1 polymer ?
#
loop_
_entity_poly.entity_id
_entity_poly.type
_entity_poly.pdbx_seq_one_letter_code
_entity_poly.pdbx_strand_id
1 'polypeptide(L)' 'MSGSFLPSILAYSSFLPSIFVPLTGLVLPAVIFSFLFLYIESEDIA' A
#
# COMPACT_ATOMS: atom_id res chain seq x y z
N MET A 1 -17.94 -3.90 31.40
CA MET A 1 -17.71 -2.66 30.64
C MET A 1 -16.71 -2.92 29.50
N SER A 2 -17.06 -3.78 28.53
CA SER A 2 -16.17 -4.23 27.45
C SER A 2 -16.41 -3.51 26.10
N GLY A 3 -17.29 -2.50 26.08
CA GLY A 3 -17.75 -1.86 24.84
C GLY A 3 -16.81 -0.82 24.20
N SER A 4 -15.66 -0.49 24.81
CA SER A 4 -14.77 0.59 24.35
C SER A 4 -13.42 0.16 23.78
N PHE A 5 -13.14 -1.14 23.70
CA PHE A 5 -11.83 -1.64 23.24
C PHE A 5 -11.57 -1.33 21.75
N LEU A 6 -12.57 -1.54 20.90
CA LEU A 6 -12.49 -1.31 19.45
C LEU A 6 -12.23 0.17 19.06
N PRO A 7 -13.01 1.16 19.55
CA PRO A 7 -12.78 2.56 19.20
C PRO A 7 -11.43 3.09 19.70
N SER A 8 -10.91 2.54 20.80
CA SER A 8 -9.60 2.94 21.33
C SER A 8 -8.47 2.53 20.38
N ILE A 9 -8.45 1.28 19.92
CA ILE A 9 -7.40 0.79 18.99
C ILE A 9 -7.43 1.55 17.67
N LEU A 10 -8.63 1.77 17.12
CA LEU A 10 -8.79 2.52 15.87
C LEU A 10 -8.38 4.00 16.01
N ALA A 11 -8.55 4.60 17.20
CA ALA A 11 -8.07 5.95 17.49
C ALA A 11 -6.53 6.02 17.55
N TYR A 12 -5.85 5.03 18.12
CA TYR A 12 -4.37 4.95 18.16
C TYR A 12 -3.74 4.74 16.78
N SER A 13 -4.50 4.24 15.80
CA SER A 13 -4.01 3.97 14.43
C SER A 13 -4.47 5.00 13.39
N SER A 14 -4.96 6.16 13.81
CA SER A 14 -5.50 7.21 12.93
C SER A 14 -4.48 7.78 11.92
N PHE A 15 -3.19 7.55 12.12
CA PHE A 15 -2.11 7.93 11.20
C PHE A 15 -1.83 6.87 10.11
N LEU A 16 -2.35 5.64 10.23
CA LEU A 16 -2.11 4.59 9.24
C LEU A 16 -2.61 4.97 7.83
N PRO A 17 -3.79 5.60 7.66
CA PRO A 17 -4.25 6.02 6.35
C PRO A 17 -3.30 7.00 5.65
N SER A 18 -2.67 7.93 6.37
CA SER A 18 -1.76 8.90 5.75
C SER A 18 -0.46 8.28 5.24
N ILE A 19 -0.12 7.06 5.68
CA ILE A 19 1.02 6.28 5.16
C ILE A 19 0.55 5.32 4.08
N PHE A 20 -0.47 4.50 4.37
CA PHE A 20 -0.86 3.43 3.46
C PHE A 20 -1.56 3.94 2.21
N VAL A 21 -2.35 5.02 2.27
CA VAL A 21 -3.00 5.59 1.08
C VAL A 21 -1.98 6.05 0.03
N PRO A 22 -0.99 6.91 0.35
CA PRO A 22 0.02 7.27 -0.64
C PRO A 22 0.92 6.10 -1.02
N LEU A 23 1.22 5.18 -0.09
CA LEU A 23 2.03 4.01 -0.39
C LEU A 23 1.35 3.10 -1.42
N THR A 24 0.07 2.76 -1.23
CA THR A 24 -0.66 1.85 -2.14
C THR A 24 -1.20 2.56 -3.38
N GLY A 25 -1.45 3.88 -3.31
CA GLY A 25 -2.00 4.66 -4.41
C GLY A 25 -0.95 5.27 -5.34
N LEU A 26 0.28 5.50 -4.86
CA LEU A 26 1.33 6.16 -5.63
C LEU A 26 2.61 5.33 -5.72
N VAL A 27 3.19 4.96 -4.57
CA VAL A 27 4.50 4.29 -4.55
C VAL A 27 4.42 2.90 -5.15
N LEU A 28 3.51 2.07 -4.63
CA LEU A 28 3.34 0.69 -5.07
C LEU A 28 2.96 0.61 -6.57
N PRO A 29 2.01 1.41 -7.09
CA PRO A 29 1.69 1.41 -8.52
C PRO A 29 2.86 1.91 -9.37
N ALA A 30 3.56 2.96 -8.94
CA ALA A 30 4.73 3.46 -9.69
C ALA A 30 5.80 2.37 -9.82
N VAL A 31 6.15 1.71 -8.71
CA VAL A 31 7.14 0.63 -8.69
C VAL A 31 6.66 -0.54 -9.55
N ILE A 32 5.46 -1.07 -9.30
CA ILE A 32 4.93 -2.24 -10.01
C ILE A 32 4.84 -1.96 -11.51
N PHE A 33 4.29 -0.82 -11.93
CA PHE A 33 4.14 -0.52 -13.34
C PHE A 33 5.48 -0.29 -14.03
N SER A 34 6.46 0.34 -13.37
CA SER A 34 7.81 0.43 -13.93
C SER A 34 8.46 -0.95 -14.10
N PHE A 35 8.33 -1.83 -13.10
CA PHE A 35 8.86 -3.20 -13.21
C PHE A 35 8.13 -4.03 -14.28
N LEU A 36 6.80 -3.95 -14.34
CA LEU A 36 6.01 -4.65 -15.35
C LEU A 36 6.31 -4.13 -16.76
N PHE A 37 6.49 -2.82 -16.92
CA PHE A 37 6.88 -2.23 -18.18
C PHE A 37 8.22 -2.80 -18.67
N LEU A 38 9.24 -2.77 -17.81
CA LEU A 38 10.54 -3.35 -18.14
C LEU A 38 10.45 -4.85 -18.45
N TYR A 39 9.63 -5.60 -17.69
CA TYR A 39 9.42 -7.02 -17.94
C TYR A 39 8.77 -7.30 -19.29
N ILE A 40 7.76 -6.52 -19.68
CA ILE A 40 7.06 -6.69 -20.96
C ILE A 40 7.95 -6.32 -22.15
N GLU A 41 8.75 -5.26 -22.01
CA GLU A 41 9.69 -4.80 -23.04
C GLU A 41 10.96 -5.65 -23.13
N SER A 42 11.20 -6.52 -22.15
CA SER A 42 12.35 -7.41 -22.16
C SER A 42 12.16 -8.50 -23.22
N GLU A 43 13.02 -8.52 -24.24
CA GLU A 43 13.04 -9.60 -25.26
C GLU A 43 13.72 -10.89 -24.76
N ASP A 44 13.88 -11.03 -23.44
CA ASP A 44 14.47 -12.20 -22.78
C ASP A 44 13.43 -13.34 -22.77
N ILE A 45 13.28 -13.99 -23.91
CA ILE A 45 12.59 -15.27 -24.07
C ILE A 45 13.66 -16.35 -23.90
N ALA A 46 13.68 -16.98 -22.72
CA ALA A 46 14.45 -18.20 -22.48
C ALA A 46 13.92 -19.37 -23.31
#